data_AF-A0A9E0VAP5-F1
#
_entry.id   AF-A0A9E0VAP5-F1
#
_cell.length_a   1.000
_cell.length_b   1.000
_cell.length_c   1.000
_cell.angle_alpha   90.00
_cell.angle_beta   90.00
_cell.angle_gamma   90.00
#
_symmetry.space_group_name_H-M   'P 1'
#
loop_
_entity.id
_entity.type
_entity.pdbx_description
1 polymer ?
#
loop_
_entity_poly.entity_id
_entity_poly.type
_entity_poly.pdbx_seq_one_letter_code
_entity_poly.pdbx_strand_id
1 'polypeptide(L)'
;MNRNNTVSPNQRADFLDFQRRWFARFEEILDAGKSGPVWLKNPEIAALVADSLKYRDGKVYDLKAFTIMSNHVHAVFAPFLNFRSLREVAGSNPLKFESEAPTLGAIMQSLKGYTAYEANKILNRNGKFWETESYDHEVRNAEELNRIIRYVLNNPVKAKLVKDWRDWPWNWLKTQT
;
A
#
# COMPACT_ATOMS: atom_id res chain seq x y z
N MET A 1 9.96 38.15 -1.16
CA MET A 1 11.17 37.36 -1.53
C MET A 1 10.73 35.90 -1.72
N ASN A 2 10.48 35.49 -2.96
CA ASN A 2 10.12 34.11 -3.31
C ASN A 2 11.39 33.26 -3.44
N ARG A 3 11.54 32.22 -2.62
CA ARG A 3 12.52 31.15 -2.88
C ARG A 3 11.84 30.05 -3.69
N ASN A 4 11.99 30.12 -5.01
CA ASN A 4 11.70 28.99 -5.90
C ASN A 4 12.74 27.90 -5.62
N ASN A 5 12.39 26.93 -4.78
CA ASN A 5 13.18 25.73 -4.55
C ASN A 5 12.88 24.71 -5.66
N THR A 6 13.32 25.00 -6.88
CA THR A 6 13.35 24.02 -7.97
C THR A 6 14.45 23.01 -7.68
N VAL A 7 14.06 21.83 -7.19
CA VAL A 7 14.95 20.68 -6.98
C VAL A 7 15.68 20.37 -8.29
N SER A 8 17.01 20.33 -8.24
CA SER A 8 17.82 20.13 -9.44
C SER A 8 17.64 18.69 -9.99
N PRO A 9 17.81 18.46 -11.30
CA PRO A 9 17.67 17.13 -11.91
C PRO A 9 18.52 16.03 -11.25
N ASN A 10 19.73 16.37 -10.77
CA ASN A 10 20.61 15.43 -10.04
C ASN A 10 20.03 15.03 -8.68
N GLN A 11 19.51 15.97 -7.91
CA GLN A 11 18.88 15.68 -6.61
C GLN A 11 17.65 14.78 -6.76
N ARG A 12 16.93 14.90 -7.88
CA ARG A 12 15.77 14.04 -8.19
C ARG A 12 16.19 12.62 -8.58
N ALA A 13 17.25 12.47 -9.36
CA ALA A 13 17.80 11.15 -9.70
C ALA A 13 18.34 10.43 -8.45
N ASP A 14 19.07 11.15 -7.60
CA ASP A 14 19.61 10.63 -6.34
C ASP A 14 18.49 10.24 -5.36
N PHE A 15 17.42 11.04 -5.27
CA PHE A 15 16.24 10.71 -4.45
C PHE A 15 15.50 9.46 -4.94
N LEU A 16 15.33 9.31 -6.26
CA LEU A 16 14.70 8.12 -6.84
C LEU A 16 15.56 6.87 -6.68
N ASP A 17 16.89 6.98 -6.79
CA ASP A 17 17.81 5.89 -6.52
C ASP A 17 17.82 5.51 -5.02
N PHE A 18 17.82 6.51 -4.13
CA PHE A 18 17.64 6.30 -2.70
C PHE A 18 16.33 5.60 -2.37
N GLN A 19 15.19 6.06 -2.91
CA GLN A 19 13.89 5.41 -2.70
C GLN A 19 13.90 3.97 -3.20
N ARG A 20 14.48 3.69 -4.38
CA ARG A 20 14.59 2.32 -4.91
C ARG A 20 15.44 1.43 -4.02
N ARG A 21 16.62 1.89 -3.60
CA ARG A 21 17.52 1.12 -2.71
C ARG A 21 16.90 0.91 -1.33
N TRP A 22 16.22 1.93 -0.81
CA TRP A 22 15.53 1.86 0.47
C TRP A 22 14.35 0.90 0.41
N PHE A 23 13.54 0.98 -0.65
CA PHE A 23 12.46 0.05 -0.90
C PHE A 23 12.99 -1.38 -1.03
N ALA A 24 14.00 -1.64 -1.85
CA ALA A 24 14.61 -2.97 -1.98
C ALA A 24 15.11 -3.53 -0.64
N ARG A 25 15.71 -2.68 0.21
CA ARG A 25 16.17 -3.05 1.55
C ARG A 25 15.01 -3.28 2.53
N PHE A 26 13.95 -2.49 2.44
CA PHE A 26 12.74 -2.66 3.25
C PHE A 26 12.05 -3.99 2.91
N GLU A 27 11.94 -4.29 1.63
CA GLU A 27 11.42 -5.55 1.10
C GLU A 27 12.28 -6.72 1.56
N GLU A 28 13.61 -6.61 1.51
CA GLU A 28 14.52 -7.64 2.00
C GLU A 28 14.36 -7.86 3.51
N ILE A 29 14.15 -6.81 4.30
CA ILE A 29 13.88 -6.91 5.75
C ILE A 29 12.54 -7.61 6.00
N LEU A 30 11.51 -7.29 5.23
CA LEU A 30 10.19 -7.91 5.32
C LEU A 30 10.23 -9.38 4.85
N ASP A 31 10.85 -9.67 3.72
CA ASP A 31 10.97 -11.01 3.12
C ASP A 31 11.87 -11.95 3.93
N ALA A 32 12.93 -11.42 4.56
CA ALA A 32 13.90 -12.24 5.29
C ALA A 32 13.32 -12.93 6.54
N GLY A 33 12.08 -12.63 6.95
CA GLY A 33 11.36 -13.36 7.99
C GLY A 33 12.06 -13.42 9.36
N LYS A 34 13.09 -12.59 9.59
CA LYS A 34 13.84 -12.54 10.86
C LYS A 34 13.16 -11.71 11.95
N SER A 35 12.11 -10.96 11.61
CA SER A 35 11.33 -10.20 12.58
C SER A 35 9.89 -10.02 12.13
N GLY A 36 8.96 -10.45 12.98
CA GLY A 36 7.52 -10.26 12.80
C GLY A 36 6.74 -11.58 12.68
N PRO A 37 5.46 -11.59 13.07
CA PRO A 37 4.61 -12.76 12.96
C PRO A 37 4.19 -13.05 11.51
N VAL A 38 4.13 -14.34 11.14
CA VAL A 38 3.76 -14.80 9.79
C VAL A 38 2.26 -15.14 9.65
N TRP A 39 1.40 -14.32 10.27
CA TRP A 39 -0.04 -14.63 10.36
C TRP A 39 -0.75 -14.74 9.02
N LEU A 40 -0.24 -14.09 7.97
CA LEU A 40 -0.81 -14.15 6.63
C LEU A 40 -0.50 -15.47 5.90
N LYS A 41 0.26 -16.40 6.50
CA LYS A 41 0.29 -17.80 6.04
C LYS A 41 -1.05 -18.50 6.24
N ASN A 42 -1.87 -18.05 7.19
CA ASN A 42 -3.21 -18.57 7.37
C ASN A 42 -4.08 -18.08 6.19
N PRO A 43 -4.62 -18.99 5.35
CA PRO A 43 -5.42 -18.61 4.19
C PRO A 43 -6.69 -17.83 4.56
N GLU A 44 -7.28 -18.06 5.72
CA GLU A 44 -8.46 -17.31 6.18
C GLU A 44 -8.13 -15.84 6.42
N ILE A 45 -6.95 -15.56 6.98
CA ILE A 45 -6.49 -14.20 7.26
C ILE A 45 -6.05 -13.51 5.97
N ALA A 46 -5.37 -14.23 5.07
CA ALA A 46 -5.03 -13.69 3.75
C ALA A 46 -6.29 -13.36 2.93
N ALA A 47 -7.31 -14.23 2.96
CA ALA A 47 -8.61 -13.98 2.33
C ALA A 47 -9.30 -12.74 2.93
N LEU A 48 -9.37 -12.64 4.26
CA LEU A 48 -9.92 -11.47 4.96
C LEU A 48 -9.28 -10.15 4.47
N VAL A 49 -7.96 -10.12 4.32
CA VAL A 49 -7.25 -8.93 3.86
C VAL A 49 -7.51 -8.66 2.38
N ALA A 50 -7.49 -9.70 1.53
CA ALA A 50 -7.79 -9.59 0.10
C ALA A 50 -9.21 -9.05 -0.13
N ASP A 51 -10.19 -9.58 0.60
CA ASP A 51 -11.59 -9.17 0.52
C ASP A 51 -11.78 -7.75 1.04
N SER A 52 -11.05 -7.37 2.10
CA SER A 52 -11.07 -6.01 2.62
C SER A 52 -10.51 -4.97 1.65
N LEU A 53 -9.49 -5.35 0.85
CA LEU A 53 -8.95 -4.51 -0.22
C LEU A 53 -9.97 -4.38 -1.36
N LYS A 54 -10.50 -5.51 -1.85
CA LYS A 54 -11.49 -5.53 -2.94
C LYS A 54 -12.79 -4.83 -2.57
N TYR A 55 -13.26 -4.95 -1.32
CA TYR A 55 -14.47 -4.30 -0.84
C TYR A 55 -14.40 -2.77 -0.97
N ARG A 56 -13.20 -2.18 -0.86
CA ARG A 56 -12.94 -0.74 -0.91
C ARG A 56 -12.67 -0.23 -2.33
N ASP A 57 -12.36 -1.12 -3.26
CA ASP A 57 -12.24 -0.80 -4.69
C ASP A 57 -13.54 -0.19 -5.22
N GLY A 58 -13.42 0.92 -5.95
CA GLY A 58 -14.57 1.67 -6.46
C GLY A 58 -15.32 2.50 -5.42
N LYS A 59 -14.97 2.43 -4.13
CA LYS A 59 -15.60 3.22 -3.05
C LYS A 59 -14.72 4.34 -2.53
N VAL A 60 -13.46 4.02 -2.23
CA VAL A 60 -12.50 4.97 -1.63
C VAL A 60 -11.20 5.07 -2.42
N TYR A 61 -10.93 4.11 -3.29
CA TYR A 61 -9.83 4.10 -4.24
C TYR A 61 -10.16 3.21 -5.45
N ASP A 62 -9.36 3.34 -6.50
CA ASP A 62 -9.30 2.40 -7.61
C ASP A 62 -8.10 1.47 -7.43
N LEU A 63 -8.37 0.22 -7.06
CA LEU A 63 -7.38 -0.82 -6.79
C LEU A 63 -6.82 -1.36 -8.10
N LYS A 64 -5.50 -1.38 -8.26
CA LYS A 64 -4.84 -1.87 -9.49
C LYS A 64 -4.28 -3.27 -9.34
N ALA A 65 -3.58 -3.53 -8.24
CA ALA A 65 -3.00 -4.84 -7.95
C ALA A 65 -2.70 -4.99 -6.46
N PHE A 66 -2.57 -6.23 -5.99
CA PHE A 66 -1.95 -6.51 -4.71
C PHE A 66 -1.24 -7.87 -4.73
N THR A 67 -0.31 -8.04 -3.79
CA THR A 67 0.18 -9.35 -3.35
C THR A 67 0.15 -9.41 -1.83
N ILE A 68 -0.29 -10.54 -1.28
CA ILE A 68 -0.20 -10.82 0.16
C ILE A 68 0.92 -11.83 0.37
N MET A 69 1.93 -11.39 1.10
CA MET A 69 3.08 -12.20 1.52
C MET A 69 2.80 -12.77 2.91
N SER A 70 3.70 -13.62 3.43
CA SER A 70 3.46 -14.32 4.70
C SER A 70 3.36 -13.42 5.94
N ASN A 71 3.92 -12.21 5.89
CA ASN A 71 3.98 -11.26 7.01
C ASN A 71 3.71 -9.80 6.60
N HIS A 72 3.46 -9.51 5.32
CA HIS A 72 3.18 -8.16 4.83
C HIS A 72 2.35 -8.20 3.53
N VAL A 73 1.92 -7.03 3.06
CA VAL A 73 1.08 -6.86 1.87
C VAL A 73 1.64 -5.72 1.02
N HIS A 74 1.69 -5.90 -0.29
CA HIS A 74 1.85 -4.79 -1.23
C HIS A 74 0.53 -4.54 -1.94
N ALA A 75 0.10 -3.29 -1.97
CA ALA A 75 -1.10 -2.89 -2.70
C ALA A 75 -0.78 -1.66 -3.57
N VAL A 76 -1.31 -1.67 -4.78
CA VAL A 76 -1.24 -0.55 -5.73
C VAL A 76 -2.67 -0.07 -5.94
N PHE A 77 -2.97 1.16 -5.54
CA PHE A 77 -4.29 1.77 -5.72
C PHE A 77 -4.17 3.29 -5.92
N ALA A 78 -5.18 3.88 -6.57
CA ALA A 78 -5.31 5.32 -6.73
C ALA A 78 -6.44 5.83 -5.81
N PRO A 79 -6.13 6.56 -4.72
CA PRO A 79 -7.15 7.19 -3.88
C PRO A 79 -8.04 8.14 -4.67
N PHE A 80 -9.33 8.21 -4.34
CA PHE A 80 -10.24 9.17 -4.97
C PHE A 80 -10.09 10.60 -4.45
N LEU A 81 -9.28 10.80 -3.41
CA LEU A 81 -8.87 12.13 -2.95
C LEU A 81 -8.18 12.86 -4.11
N ASN A 82 -8.79 13.95 -4.57
CA ASN A 82 -8.20 14.82 -5.56
C ASN A 82 -8.13 16.26 -5.02
N PHE A 83 -7.02 16.95 -5.28
CA PHE A 83 -6.83 18.32 -4.81
C PHE A 83 -7.90 19.29 -5.31
N ARG A 84 -8.59 18.97 -6.40
CA ARG A 84 -9.66 19.78 -6.98
C ARG A 84 -10.98 19.69 -6.21
N SER A 85 -11.19 18.62 -5.44
CA SER A 85 -12.37 18.41 -4.61
C SER A 85 -12.17 18.85 -3.17
N LEU A 86 -10.96 19.32 -2.82
CA LEU A 86 -10.70 19.93 -1.51
C LEU A 86 -11.42 21.26 -1.42
N ARG A 87 -12.20 21.44 -0.35
CA ARG A 87 -12.86 22.71 -0.02
C ARG A 87 -12.21 23.28 1.21
N GLU A 88 -11.71 24.52 1.13
CA GLU A 88 -11.25 25.22 2.32
C GLU A 88 -12.43 25.50 3.25
N VAL A 89 -12.26 25.20 4.53
CA VAL A 89 -13.23 25.55 5.57
C VAL A 89 -13.02 27.02 5.91
N ALA A 90 -13.87 27.88 5.33
CA ALA A 90 -13.80 29.32 5.54
C ALA A 90 -13.82 29.69 7.03
N GLY A 91 -12.85 30.51 7.47
CA GLY A 91 -12.75 30.95 8.85
C GLY A 91 -12.15 29.92 9.83
N SER A 92 -11.64 28.79 9.34
CA SER A 92 -10.93 27.82 10.19
C SER A 92 -9.54 28.34 10.60
N ASN A 93 -9.21 28.19 11.89
CA ASN A 93 -7.86 28.38 12.40
C ASN A 93 -7.52 27.24 13.39
N PRO A 94 -6.56 26.35 13.08
CA PRO A 94 -5.71 26.32 11.88
C PRO A 94 -6.50 26.08 10.59
N LEU A 95 -5.87 26.40 9.45
CA LEU A 95 -6.41 26.17 8.10
C LEU A 95 -6.85 24.71 7.94
N LYS A 96 -8.13 24.49 7.63
CA LYS A 96 -8.71 23.16 7.40
C LYS A 96 -9.25 23.06 5.97
N PHE A 97 -9.09 21.88 5.41
CA PHE A 97 -9.72 21.49 4.15
C PHE A 97 -10.62 20.29 4.40
N GLU A 98 -11.78 20.28 3.76
CA GLU A 98 -12.72 19.17 3.75
C GLU A 98 -12.71 18.49 2.38
N SER A 99 -12.98 17.19 2.38
CA SER A 99 -13.07 16.35 1.20
C SER A 99 -14.18 15.34 1.40
N GLU A 100 -14.95 15.07 0.35
CA GLU A 100 -15.90 13.97 0.32
C GLU A 100 -15.17 12.61 0.27
N ALA A 101 -13.98 12.57 -0.35
CA ALA A 101 -13.13 11.39 -0.39
C ALA A 101 -12.17 11.33 0.81
N PRO A 102 -11.94 10.14 1.41
CA PRO A 102 -11.06 10.00 2.55
C PRO A 102 -9.58 10.20 2.18
N THR A 103 -8.78 10.63 3.16
CA THR A 103 -7.32 10.70 3.00
C THR A 103 -6.70 9.31 2.97
N LEU A 104 -5.47 9.19 2.43
CA LEU A 104 -4.71 7.93 2.49
C LEU A 104 -4.58 7.42 3.93
N GLY A 105 -4.27 8.30 4.89
CA GLY A 105 -4.19 7.95 6.30
C GLY A 105 -5.51 7.38 6.85
N ALA A 106 -6.65 7.98 6.51
CA ALA A 106 -7.97 7.49 6.92
C ALA A 106 -8.30 6.12 6.28
N ILE A 107 -7.96 5.92 5.00
CA ILE A 107 -8.11 4.65 4.31
C ILE A 107 -7.28 3.57 5.02
N MET A 108 -6.00 3.84 5.28
CA MET A 108 -5.08 2.90 5.92
C MET A 108 -5.50 2.58 7.35
N GLN A 109 -5.94 3.58 8.12
CA GLN A 109 -6.46 3.38 9.47
C GLN A 109 -7.69 2.46 9.48
N SER A 110 -8.66 2.72 8.60
CA SER A 110 -9.85 1.89 8.46
C SER A 110 -9.51 0.45 8.05
N LEU A 111 -8.64 0.29 7.05
CA LEU A 111 -8.25 -1.02 6.54
C LEU A 111 -7.49 -1.83 7.60
N LYS A 112 -6.44 -1.25 8.20
CA LYS A 112 -5.63 -1.90 9.24
C LYS A 112 -6.46 -2.19 10.48
N GLY A 113 -7.32 -1.26 10.92
CA GLY A 113 -8.16 -1.45 12.09
C GLY A 113 -9.14 -2.62 11.94
N TYR A 114 -9.90 -2.64 10.84
CA TYR A 114 -10.86 -3.71 10.57
C TYR A 114 -10.18 -5.08 10.44
N THR A 115 -9.14 -5.17 9.61
CA THR A 115 -8.44 -6.44 9.36
C THR A 115 -7.70 -6.94 10.61
N ALA A 116 -7.11 -6.05 11.41
CA ALA A 116 -6.48 -6.42 12.68
C ALA A 116 -7.50 -6.99 13.68
N TYR A 117 -8.68 -6.38 13.78
CA TYR A 117 -9.73 -6.84 14.68
C TYR A 117 -10.22 -8.25 14.30
N GLU A 118 -10.58 -8.46 13.03
CA GLU A 118 -11.07 -9.76 12.56
C GLU A 118 -9.96 -10.83 12.56
N ALA A 119 -8.73 -10.49 12.21
CA ALA A 119 -7.62 -11.45 12.25
C ALA A 119 -7.29 -11.89 13.70
N ASN A 120 -7.35 -10.97 14.66
CA ASN A 120 -7.17 -11.31 16.08
C ASN A 120 -8.25 -12.28 16.58
N LYS A 121 -9.51 -12.14 16.12
CA LYS A 121 -10.58 -13.10 16.42
C LYS A 121 -10.27 -14.48 15.85
N ILE A 122 -9.84 -14.57 14.59
CA ILE A 122 -9.45 -15.83 13.95
C ILE A 122 -8.29 -16.50 14.71
N LEU A 123 -7.32 -15.70 15.16
CA LEU A 123 -6.15 -16.18 15.91
C LEU A 123 -6.42 -16.42 17.40
N ASN A 124 -7.63 -16.17 17.89
CA ASN A 124 -8.01 -16.20 19.31
C ASN A 124 -7.03 -15.43 20.23
N ARG A 125 -6.65 -14.22 19.82
CA ARG A 125 -5.73 -13.35 20.58
C ARG A 125 -6.18 -11.89 20.56
N ASN A 126 -5.49 -11.08 21.35
CA ASN A 126 -5.61 -9.63 21.35
C ASN A 126 -4.24 -8.98 21.09
N GLY A 127 -4.25 -7.70 20.69
CA GLY A 127 -3.03 -6.89 20.53
C GLY A 127 -2.70 -6.55 19.07
N LYS A 128 -1.51 -5.97 18.86
CA LYS A 128 -1.08 -5.42 17.57
C LYS A 128 -1.01 -6.50 16.48
N PHE A 129 -1.67 -6.26 15.35
CA PHE A 129 -1.61 -7.10 14.16
C PHE A 129 -0.71 -6.50 13.06
N TRP A 130 -0.96 -5.25 12.69
CA TRP A 130 -0.16 -4.50 11.71
C TRP A 130 0.88 -3.60 12.38
N GLU A 131 1.97 -3.36 11.69
CA GLU A 131 2.84 -2.22 11.99
C GLU A 131 2.09 -0.89 11.82
N THR A 132 2.42 0.10 12.68
CA THR A 132 1.74 1.39 12.71
C THR A 132 1.93 2.11 11.37
N GLU A 133 3.18 2.22 10.95
CA GLU A 133 3.55 2.86 9.69
C GLU A 133 3.29 1.95 8.49
N SER A 134 2.92 2.57 7.38
CA SER A 134 2.91 1.96 6.06
C SER A 134 4.03 2.58 5.24
N TYR A 135 4.62 1.82 4.32
CA TYR A 135 5.47 2.41 3.30
C TYR A 135 4.63 2.72 2.07
N ASP A 136 4.53 4.01 1.73
CA ASP A 136 3.76 4.49 0.59
C ASP A 136 4.71 5.08 -0.47
N HIS A 137 4.56 4.66 -1.72
CA HIS A 137 5.31 5.19 -2.87
C HIS A 137 4.35 5.82 -3.88
N GLU A 138 4.56 7.11 -4.16
CA GLU A 138 3.76 7.85 -5.14
C GLU A 138 4.15 7.48 -6.57
N VAL A 139 3.18 7.03 -7.36
CA VAL A 139 3.34 6.69 -8.77
C VAL A 139 3.03 7.90 -9.65
N ARG A 140 3.95 8.28 -10.54
CA ARG A 140 3.86 9.58 -11.24
C ARG A 140 3.45 9.49 -12.70
N ASN A 141 3.56 8.32 -13.33
CA ASN A 141 3.14 8.10 -14.72
C ASN A 141 2.74 6.63 -14.98
N ALA A 142 2.18 6.38 -16.16
CA ALA A 142 1.65 5.08 -16.55
C ALA A 142 2.73 4.01 -16.72
N GLU A 143 3.91 4.37 -17.21
CA GLU A 143 5.05 3.46 -17.36
C GLU A 143 5.56 2.99 -16.00
N GLU A 144 5.67 3.92 -15.05
CA GLU A 144 6.03 3.64 -13.67
C GLU A 144 4.98 2.78 -12.97
N LEU A 145 3.69 3.06 -13.19
CA LEU A 145 2.59 2.25 -12.67
C LEU A 145 2.71 0.79 -13.12
N ASN A 146 2.88 0.57 -14.42
CA ASN A 146 3.02 -0.79 -14.97
C ASN A 146 4.24 -1.51 -14.40
N ARG A 147 5.36 -0.81 -14.21
CA ARG A 147 6.55 -1.37 -13.59
C ARG A 147 6.32 -1.76 -12.14
N ILE A 148 5.65 -0.92 -11.36
CA ILE A 148 5.34 -1.17 -9.95
C ILE A 148 4.37 -2.34 -9.81
N ILE A 149 3.32 -2.39 -10.65
CA ILE A 149 2.40 -3.54 -10.69
C ILE A 149 3.16 -4.84 -10.96
N ARG A 150 4.04 -4.86 -11.96
CA ARG A 150 4.88 -6.03 -12.26
C ARG A 150 5.77 -6.39 -11.08
N TYR A 151 6.40 -5.41 -10.44
CA TYR A 151 7.24 -5.63 -9.27
C TYR A 151 6.45 -6.30 -8.14
N VAL A 152 5.31 -5.70 -7.75
CA VAL A 152 4.43 -6.17 -6.68
C VAL A 152 4.00 -7.61 -6.92
N LEU A 153 3.55 -7.93 -8.12
CA LEU A 153 3.10 -9.28 -8.45
C LEU A 153 4.26 -10.30 -8.46
N ASN A 154 5.50 -9.88 -8.76
CA ASN A 154 6.66 -10.77 -8.78
C ASN A 154 7.31 -11.00 -7.39
N ASN A 155 6.88 -10.32 -6.33
CA ASN A 155 7.46 -10.52 -4.99
C ASN A 155 7.41 -11.99 -4.51
N PRO A 156 6.32 -12.76 -4.70
CA PRO A 156 6.31 -14.20 -4.41
C PRO A 156 7.39 -15.00 -5.15
N VAL A 157 7.71 -14.63 -6.40
CA VAL A 157 8.77 -15.26 -7.19
C VAL A 157 10.15 -14.90 -6.64
N LYS A 158 10.36 -13.62 -6.32
CA LYS A 158 11.59 -13.11 -5.71
C LYS A 158 11.87 -13.76 -4.35
N ALA A 159 10.83 -13.99 -3.56
CA ALA A 159 10.86 -14.72 -2.29
C ALA A 159 10.96 -16.26 -2.47
N LYS A 160 11.03 -16.76 -3.71
CA LYS A 160 11.13 -18.19 -4.07
C LYS A 160 9.95 -19.04 -3.57
N LEU A 161 8.78 -18.44 -3.41
CA LEU A 161 7.55 -19.13 -3.00
C LEU A 161 6.89 -19.85 -4.17
N VAL A 162 7.00 -19.28 -5.38
CA VAL A 162 6.48 -19.82 -6.64
C VAL A 162 7.46 -19.54 -7.79
N LYS A 163 7.32 -20.28 -8.90
CA LYS A 163 8.15 -20.06 -10.11
C LYS A 163 7.55 -19.03 -11.06
N ASP A 164 6.22 -18.99 -11.15
CA ASP A 164 5.47 -17.97 -11.89
C ASP A 164 4.61 -17.18 -10.91
N TRP A 165 4.53 -15.86 -11.08
CA TRP A 165 3.72 -15.01 -10.21
C TRP A 165 2.23 -15.35 -10.29
N ARG A 166 1.77 -15.93 -11.40
CA ARG A 166 0.38 -16.37 -11.58
C ARG A 166 0.01 -17.55 -10.69
N ASP A 167 1.00 -18.29 -10.19
CA ASP A 167 0.79 -19.44 -9.31
C ASP A 167 0.61 -19.02 -7.84
N TRP A 168 0.85 -17.75 -7.50
CA TRP A 168 0.63 -17.26 -6.14
C TRP A 168 -0.85 -16.98 -5.89
N PRO A 169 -1.53 -17.70 -4.99
CA PRO A 169 -2.98 -17.60 -4.80
C PRO A 169 -3.42 -16.23 -4.26
N TRP A 170 -2.50 -15.48 -3.66
CA TRP A 170 -2.77 -14.17 -3.08
C TRP A 170 -2.25 -13.01 -3.92
N ASN A 171 -1.94 -13.28 -5.19
CA ASN A 171 -1.78 -12.24 -6.20
C ASN A 171 -3.15 -11.87 -6.77
N TRP A 172 -3.35 -10.58 -7.02
CA TRP A 172 -4.51 -10.08 -7.73
C TRP A 172 -4.13 -8.89 -8.60
N LEU A 173 -4.65 -8.89 -9.83
CA LEU A 173 -4.46 -7.83 -10.81
C LEU A 173 -5.84 -7.48 -11.37
N LYS A 174 -6.18 -6.18 -11.36
CA LYS A 174 -7.41 -5.70 -11.99
C LYS A 174 -7.29 -5.87 -13.50
N THR A 175 -8.21 -6.61 -14.10
CA THR A 175 -8.33 -6.70 -15.55
C THR A 175 -8.79 -5.35 -16.09
N GLN A 176 -8.07 -4.81 -17.08
CA GLN A 176 -8.53 -3.63 -17.81
C GLN A 176 -9.76 -4.04 -18.63
N THR A 177 -10.91 -3.46 -18.32
CA THR A 177 -12.09 -3.43 -19.22
C THR A 177 -11.86 -2.44 -20.34
#